data_AF-A0A948LYQ6-F1
#
_entry.id   AF-A0A948LYQ6-F1
#
_cell.length_a   1.000
_cell.length_b   1.000
_cell.length_c   1.000
_cell.angle_alpha   90.00
_cell.angle_beta   90.00
_cell.angle_gamma   90.00
#
_symmetry.space_group_name_H-M   'P 1'
#
loop_
_entity.id
_entity.type
_entity.pdbx_description
1 polymer ?
#
loop_
_entity_poly.entity_id
_entity_poly.type
_entity_poly.pdbx_seq_one_letter_code
_entity_poly.pdbx_strand_id
1 'polypeptide(L)'
;MHDIPFAQPPARMVAGALAHLATHMETGCPRAAYLAAMLLEQVANDPEADGHLRAHARELVEILDHGGDRSGDRGSDTAATIDGAAPHAPIAGEMARRTSRRN
;
A
#
# COMPACT_ATOMS: atom_id res chain seq x y z
N MET A 1 3.27 -9.80 -46.17
CA MET A 1 3.99 -8.82 -45.34
C MET A 1 2.92 -7.85 -44.83
N HIS A 2 2.24 -8.21 -43.74
CA HIS A 2 1.15 -7.42 -43.17
C HIS A 2 1.43 -7.22 -41.67
N ASP A 3 1.36 -5.95 -41.31
CA ASP A 3 1.34 -5.25 -40.02
C ASP A 3 1.44 -6.04 -38.71
N ILE A 4 2.37 -5.56 -37.89
CA ILE A 4 2.51 -5.84 -36.47
C ILE A 4 1.33 -5.13 -35.76
N PRO A 5 0.44 -5.84 -35.06
CA PRO A 5 -0.55 -5.18 -34.24
C PRO A 5 0.18 -4.50 -33.07
N PHE A 6 0.20 -3.17 -33.04
CA PHE A 6 0.60 -2.37 -31.88
C PHE A 6 -0.47 -2.41 -30.76
N ALA A 7 -1.39 -3.38 -30.78
CA ALA A 7 -2.16 -3.73 -29.60
C ALA A 7 -1.14 -4.13 -28.53
N GLN A 8 -1.11 -3.42 -27.41
CA GLN A 8 -0.29 -3.82 -26.27
C GLN A 8 -0.66 -5.26 -25.95
N PRO A 9 0.25 -6.25 -26.14
CA PRO A 9 -0.13 -7.63 -25.98
C PRO A 9 -0.68 -7.80 -24.56
N PRO A 10 -1.78 -8.54 -24.37
CA PRO A 10 -2.44 -8.67 -23.07
C PRO A 10 -1.48 -9.10 -21.96
N ALA A 11 -0.41 -9.82 -22.32
CA ALA A 11 0.72 -10.15 -21.45
C ALA A 11 1.38 -8.94 -20.75
N ARG A 12 1.53 -7.78 -21.41
CA ARG A 12 2.11 -6.57 -20.80
C ARG A 12 1.17 -5.92 -19.80
N MET A 13 -0.13 -5.90 -20.10
CA MET A 13 -1.15 -5.38 -19.18
C MET A 13 -1.24 -6.26 -17.93
N VAL A 14 -1.20 -7.58 -18.10
CA VAL A 14 -1.14 -8.55 -17.00
C VAL A 14 0.13 -8.38 -16.18
N ALA A 15 1.31 -8.23 -16.80
CA ALA A 15 2.55 -8.01 -16.07
C ALA A 15 2.50 -6.74 -15.21
N GLY A 16 1.92 -5.64 -15.73
CA GLY A 16 1.70 -4.42 -14.97
C GLY A 16 0.73 -4.61 -13.79
N ALA A 17 -0.38 -5.32 -14.02
CA ALA A 17 -1.34 -5.65 -12.96
C ALA A 17 -0.68 -6.46 -11.84
N LEU A 18 0.13 -7.47 -12.19
CA LEU A 18 0.84 -8.31 -11.23
C LEU A 18 1.90 -7.53 -10.44
N ALA A 19 2.62 -6.59 -11.07
CA ALA A 19 3.59 -5.75 -10.38
C ALA A 19 2.93 -4.86 -9.31
N HIS A 20 1.78 -4.27 -9.65
CA HIS A 20 1.00 -3.47 -8.70
C HIS A 20 0.38 -4.33 -7.59
N LEU A 21 -0.07 -5.55 -7.92
CA LEU A 21 -0.60 -6.50 -6.95
C LEU A 21 0.49 -6.95 -5.96
N ALA A 22 1.69 -7.28 -6.44
CA ALA A 22 2.83 -7.60 -5.58
C ALA A 22 3.17 -6.44 -4.65
N THR A 23 3.22 -5.21 -5.19
CA THR A 23 3.44 -4.00 -4.39
C THR A 23 2.37 -3.83 -3.31
N HIS A 24 1.10 -4.08 -3.64
CA HIS A 24 0.01 -4.03 -2.67
C HIS A 24 0.17 -5.09 -1.57
N MET A 25 0.55 -6.32 -1.92
CA MET A 25 0.80 -7.39 -0.95
C MET A 25 1.97 -7.08 -0.02
N GLU A 26 3.02 -6.42 -0.52
CA GLU A 26 4.19 -6.05 0.27
C GLU A 26 3.94 -4.85 1.20
N THR A 27 3.19 -3.85 0.72
CA THR A 27 3.08 -2.55 1.39
C THR A 27 1.71 -2.31 2.03
N GLY A 28 0.71 -3.12 1.69
CA GLY A 28 -0.70 -2.85 2.02
C GLY A 28 -1.28 -1.61 1.31
N CYS A 29 -0.57 -1.01 0.34
CA CYS A 29 -0.99 0.27 -0.23
C CYS A 29 -2.28 0.12 -1.06
N PRO A 30 -3.38 0.81 -0.71
CA PRO A 30 -4.66 0.68 -1.43
C PRO A 30 -4.58 1.24 -2.85
N ARG A 31 -3.73 2.25 -3.07
CA ARG A 31 -3.48 2.81 -4.40
C ARG A 31 -2.90 1.78 -5.38
N ALA A 32 -2.05 0.88 -4.89
CA ALA A 32 -1.47 -0.17 -5.73
C ALA A 32 -2.53 -1.22 -6.12
N ALA A 33 -3.43 -1.59 -5.20
CA ALA A 33 -4.58 -2.45 -5.50
C ALA A 33 -5.49 -1.83 -6.55
N TYR A 34 -5.79 -0.53 -6.43
CA TYR A 34 -6.61 0.18 -7.42
C TYR A 34 -5.99 0.15 -8.83
N LEU A 35 -4.69 0.40 -8.95
CA LEU A 35 -4.00 0.33 -10.24
C LEU A 35 -3.99 -1.08 -10.83
N ALA A 36 -3.83 -2.11 -9.99
CA ALA A 36 -3.93 -3.51 -10.42
C ALA A 36 -5.35 -3.82 -10.93
N ALA A 37 -6.40 -3.38 -10.22
CA ALA A 37 -7.79 -3.60 -10.61
C ALA A 37 -8.13 -2.96 -11.96
N MET A 38 -7.74 -1.70 -12.21
CA MET A 38 -7.98 -1.05 -13.50
C MET A 38 -7.34 -1.82 -14.68
N LEU A 39 -6.10 -2.30 -14.50
CA LEU A 39 -5.40 -3.05 -15.55
C LEU A 39 -6.04 -4.41 -15.80
N LEU A 40 -6.51 -5.09 -14.75
CA LEU A 40 -7.24 -6.35 -14.88
C LEU A 40 -8.61 -6.16 -15.54
N GLU A 41 -9.31 -5.08 -15.23
CA GLU A 41 -10.57 -4.73 -15.90
C GLU A 41 -10.36 -4.47 -17.40
N GLN A 42 -9.24 -3.83 -17.76
CA GLN A 42 -8.88 -3.65 -19.16
C GLN A 42 -8.60 -4.99 -19.87
N VAL A 43 -7.90 -5.92 -19.22
CA VAL A 43 -7.68 -7.29 -19.73
C VAL A 43 -8.99 -8.06 -19.86
N ALA A 44 -9.90 -7.92 -18.89
CA ALA A 44 -11.21 -8.58 -18.90
C ALA A 44 -12.12 -8.15 -20.07
N ASN A 45 -11.93 -6.93 -20.55
CA ASN A 45 -12.70 -6.34 -21.64
C ASN A 45 -12.00 -6.43 -23.02
N ASP A 46 -10.76 -6.94 -23.06
CA ASP A 46 -9.99 -7.09 -24.29
C ASP A 46 -10.48 -8.31 -25.12
N PRO A 47 -11.08 -8.11 -26.31
CA PRO A 47 -11.56 -9.22 -27.13
C PRO A 47 -10.44 -10.11 -27.68
N GLU A 48 -9.19 -9.63 -27.70
CA GLU A 48 -8.02 -10.43 -28.12
C GLU A 48 -7.47 -11.30 -26.98
N ALA A 49 -7.90 -11.07 -25.74
CA ALA A 49 -7.51 -11.87 -24.59
C ALA A 49 -8.26 -13.20 -24.53
N ASP A 50 -7.51 -14.25 -24.14
CA ASP A 50 -8.03 -15.59 -23.92
C ASP A 50 -9.25 -15.58 -22.97
N GLY A 51 -10.24 -16.44 -23.25
CA GLY A 51 -11.49 -16.48 -22.50
C GLY A 51 -11.30 -16.81 -21.01
N HIS A 52 -10.37 -17.71 -20.68
CA HIS A 52 -10.03 -18.01 -19.29
C HIS A 52 -9.29 -16.83 -18.65
N LEU A 53 -8.37 -16.19 -19.39
CA LEU A 53 -7.68 -15.00 -18.89
C LEU A 53 -8.66 -13.88 -18.53
N ARG A 54 -9.66 -13.63 -19.38
CA ARG A 54 -10.71 -12.63 -19.11
C ARG A 54 -11.54 -12.99 -17.89
N ALA A 55 -11.91 -14.26 -17.74
CA ALA A 55 -12.66 -14.72 -16.58
C ALA A 55 -11.87 -14.54 -15.28
N HIS A 56 -10.60 -14.96 -15.27
CA HIS A 56 -9.72 -14.79 -14.11
C HIS A 56 -9.44 -13.32 -13.78
N ALA A 57 -9.30 -12.46 -14.80
CA ALA A 57 -9.11 -11.03 -14.57
C ALA A 57 -10.32 -10.39 -13.88
N ARG A 58 -11.55 -10.78 -14.23
CA ARG A 58 -12.78 -10.32 -13.56
C ARG A 58 -12.85 -10.78 -12.11
N GLU A 59 -12.59 -12.06 -11.87
CA GLU A 59 -12.57 -12.64 -10.52
C GLU A 59 -11.57 -11.90 -9.62
N LEU A 60 -10.38 -11.58 -10.14
CA LEU A 60 -9.37 -10.82 -9.39
C LEU A 60 -9.80 -9.38 -9.08
N VAL A 61 -10.50 -8.70 -10.01
CA VAL A 61 -11.05 -7.35 -9.76
C VAL A 61 -12.06 -7.40 -8.62
N GLU A 62 -12.99 -8.36 -8.64
CA GLU A 62 -13.99 -8.54 -7.59
C GLU A 62 -13.33 -8.76 -6.22
N ILE A 63 -12.28 -9.61 -6.16
CA ILE A 63 -11.53 -9.87 -4.92
C ILE A 63 -10.83 -8.61 -4.41
N LEU A 64 -10.22 -7.81 -5.28
CA LEU A 64 -9.52 -6.58 -4.89
C LEU A 64 -10.51 -5.52 -4.36
N ASP A 65 -11.68 -5.39 -5.00
CA ASP A 65 -12.72 -4.44 -4.59
C ASP A 65 -13.33 -4.84 -3.23
N HIS A 66 -13.62 -6.13 -3.03
CA HIS A 66 -14.19 -6.64 -1.77
C HIS A 66 -13.14 -6.82 -0.65
N GLY A 67 -11.86 -6.91 -1.00
CA GLY A 67 -10.73 -7.05 -0.07
C GLY A 67 -10.26 -5.72 0.51
N GLY A 68 -10.43 -4.61 -0.23
CA GLY A 68 -10.11 -3.26 0.21
C GLY A 68 -10.90 -2.82 1.45
N ASP A 69 -12.20 -3.16 1.49
CA ASP A 69 -13.07 -2.86 2.64
C ASP A 69 -12.66 -3.63 3.91
N ARG A 70 -12.06 -4.81 3.78
CA ARG A 70 -11.56 -5.59 4.93
C ARG A 70 -10.17 -5.21 5.40
N SER A 71 -9.40 -4.47 4.59
CA SER A 71 -8.07 -3.99 4.98
C SER A 71 -8.08 -2.60 5.63
N GLY A 72 -9.21 -1.89 5.59
CA GLY A 72 -9.40 -0.59 6.25
C GLY A 72 -9.65 -0.65 7.76
N ASP A 73 -10.02 -1.82 8.30
CA ASP A 73 -10.36 -1.97 9.73
C ASP A 73 -9.14 -2.20 10.66
N ARG A 74 -7.93 -2.30 10.10
CA ARG A 74 -6.71 -2.52 10.90
C ARG A 74 -6.00 -1.23 11.31
N GLY A 75 -6.78 -0.18 11.61
CA GLY A 75 -6.28 1.17 11.86
C GLY A 75 -7.06 2.02 12.87
N SER A 76 -7.82 1.44 13.80
CA SER A 76 -8.56 2.25 14.79
C SER A 76 -8.42 1.85 16.27
N ASP A 77 -7.43 1.02 16.64
CA ASP A 77 -7.23 0.59 18.04
C ASP A 77 -5.83 0.84 18.63
N THR A 78 -5.15 1.93 18.26
CA THR A 78 -4.01 2.45 19.06
C THR A 78 -4.23 3.87 19.58
N ALA A 79 -5.46 4.38 19.53
CA ALA A 79 -5.86 5.60 20.23
C ALA A 79 -6.53 5.28 21.58
N ALA A 80 -5.95 4.36 22.36
CA ALA A 80 -6.32 4.13 23.75
C ALA A 80 -5.16 4.54 24.67
N THR A 81 -5.23 5.79 25.12
CA THR A 81 -4.79 6.27 26.44
C THR A 81 -3.31 6.12 26.78
N ILE A 82 -2.51 7.12 26.37
CA ILE A 82 -1.47 7.67 27.25
C ILE A 82 -1.82 9.12 27.57
N ASP A 83 -2.83 9.31 28.42
CA ASP A 83 -2.92 10.50 29.25
C ASP A 83 -2.77 10.07 30.71
N GLY A 84 -1.73 10.60 31.35
CA GLY A 84 -1.25 10.15 32.63
C GLY A 84 0.11 10.77 33.00
N ALA A 85 0.07 12.06 33.29
CA ALA A 85 1.02 12.82 34.13
C ALA A 85 2.22 13.54 33.48
N ALA A 86 1.90 14.73 32.94
CA ALA A 86 2.34 16.04 33.46
C ALA A 86 3.84 16.47 33.42
N PRO A 87 4.07 17.80 33.32
CA PRO A 87 5.20 18.41 32.62
C PRO A 87 6.39 18.72 33.51
N HIS A 88 7.60 18.50 32.99
CA HIS A 88 8.84 18.98 33.57
C HIS A 88 9.13 20.39 33.03
N ALA A 89 8.67 21.40 33.76
CA ALA A 89 9.17 22.77 33.70
C ALA A 89 10.33 22.96 34.71
N PRO A 90 11.23 23.93 34.49
CA PRO A 90 12.61 23.88 34.97
C PRO A 90 12.77 24.44 36.39
N ILE A 91 13.71 23.88 37.16
CA ILE A 91 14.18 24.48 38.40
C ILE A 91 15.53 25.14 38.11
N ALA A 92 15.50 26.43 37.83
CA ALA A 92 16.65 27.32 37.99
C ALA A 92 16.78 27.69 39.48
N GLY A 93 18.00 27.63 40.00
CA GLY A 93 18.36 27.93 41.39
C GLY A 93 19.61 27.12 41.77
N GLU A 94 20.79 27.56 41.36
CA GLU A 94 21.67 28.37 42.23
C GLU A 94 22.04 27.65 43.52
N MET A 95 23.26 27.10 43.58
CA MET A 95 24.25 27.49 44.59
C MET A 95 25.62 26.91 44.24
N ALA A 96 26.56 27.84 44.05
CA ALA A 96 27.98 27.63 44.15
C ALA A 96 28.35 26.82 45.40
N ARG A 97 29.40 25.98 45.29
CA ARG A 97 30.67 26.10 46.05
C ARG A 97 31.45 24.77 46.07
N ARG A 98 32.77 24.95 46.12
CA ARG A 98 33.87 24.03 46.52
C ARG A 98 34.42 23.12 45.42
N THR A 99 35.51 23.51 44.74
CA THR A 99 36.93 23.46 45.15
C THR A 99 37.49 22.04 45.29
N SER A 100 38.72 21.86 44.76
CA SER A 100 39.62 20.69 44.83
C SER A 100 39.30 19.57 43.84
N ARG A 101 40.26 19.00 43.09
CA ARG A 101 41.71 18.95 43.30
C ARG A 101 42.39 18.54 41.98
N ARG A 102 43.58 19.12 41.76
CA ARG A 102 44.66 18.55 40.93
C ARG A 102 44.89 17.08 41.27
N ASN A 103 45.16 16.25 40.27
CA ASN A 103 46.47 15.61 40.14
C ASN A 103 46.69 15.22 38.67
#